data_AF-A0A941G834-F1
#
_entry.id   AF-A0A941G834-F1
#
_cell.length_a   1.000
_cell.length_b   1.000
_cell.length_c   1.000
_cell.angle_alpha   90.00
_cell.angle_beta   90.00
_cell.angle_gamma   90.00
#
_symmetry.space_group_name_H-M   'P 1'
#
loop_
_entity.id
_entity.type
_entity.pdbx_description
1 polymer ?
#
loop_
_entity_poly.entity_id
_entity_poly.type
_entity_poly.pdbx_seq_one_letter_code
_entity_poly.pdbx_strand_id
1 'polypeptide(L)'
;DPNSEANLLNEAGIITVFNSYGTGIRLWGNRSAAFPSETHPKNFINVLRTADVIAESLEYYTLQYIDRPLDNALIDAIVESCNAFMRKLKADGAIIDGKVWF
;
A
#
# COMPACT_ATOMS: atom_id res chain seq x y z
N ASP A 1 1.06 -26.69 13.31
CA ASP A 1 1.86 -26.95 14.52
C ASP A 1 2.28 -25.59 15.10
N PRO A 2 1.88 -25.25 16.34
CA PRO A 2 2.35 -24.04 17.03
C PRO A 2 3.87 -23.94 17.13
N ASN A 3 4.59 -25.07 17.00
CA ASN A 3 6.06 -25.14 17.07
C ASN A 3 6.76 -25.09 15.72
N SER A 4 6.05 -24.78 14.63
CA SER A 4 6.71 -24.60 13.33
C SER A 4 7.63 -23.37 13.36
N GLU A 5 8.90 -23.54 13.01
CA GLU A 5 9.88 -22.45 12.92
C GLU A 5 9.38 -21.30 12.03
N ALA A 6 8.62 -21.63 10.97
CA ALA A 6 8.02 -20.65 10.09
C ALA A 6 6.98 -19.76 10.80
N ASN A 7 6.26 -20.29 11.80
CA ASN A 7 5.32 -19.50 12.60
C ASN A 7 6.05 -18.61 13.60
N LEU A 8 7.09 -19.12 14.27
CA LEU A 8 7.93 -18.33 15.17
C LEU A 8 8.55 -17.12 14.46
N LEU A 9 9.06 -17.33 13.24
CA LEU A 9 9.62 -16.24 12.43
C LEU A 9 8.54 -15.26 11.97
N ASN A 10 7.34 -15.74 11.60
CA ASN A 10 6.23 -14.88 11.22
C ASN A 10 5.75 -13.98 12.37
N GLU A 11 5.74 -14.52 13.59
CA GLU A 11 5.44 -13.78 14.82
C GLU A 11 6.47 -12.68 15.12
N ALA A 12 7.68 -12.79 14.58
CA ALA A 12 8.72 -11.77 14.63
C ALA A 12 8.73 -10.83 13.40
N GLY A 13 7.72 -10.90 12.52
CA GLY A 13 7.65 -10.04 11.33
C GLY A 13 8.54 -10.48 10.17
N ILE A 14 9.05 -11.72 10.20
CA ILE A 14 9.92 -12.28 9.16
C ILE A 14 9.06 -13.15 8.24
N ILE A 15 9.09 -12.82 6.94
CA ILE A 15 8.47 -13.64 5.90
C ILE A 15 9.38 -14.83 5.60
N THR A 16 8.81 -16.01 5.57
CA THR A 16 9.53 -17.24 5.26
C THR A 16 9.02 -17.88 3.99
N VAL A 17 9.80 -18.79 3.44
CA VAL A 17 9.38 -19.68 2.37
C VAL A 17 9.34 -21.08 2.96
N PHE A 18 8.22 -21.78 2.77
CA PHE A 18 8.04 -23.14 3.29
C PHE A 18 7.54 -24.08 2.20
N ASN A 19 7.85 -25.36 2.36
CA ASN A 19 7.33 -26.40 1.48
C ASN A 19 6.21 -27.15 2.21
N SER A 20 4.98 -26.99 1.73
CA SER A 20 3.84 -27.73 2.24
C SER A 20 3.60 -28.97 1.39
N TYR A 21 3.38 -30.10 2.07
CA TYR A 21 3.08 -31.36 1.42
C TYR A 21 1.89 -31.21 0.46
N GLY A 22 2.09 -31.56 -0.81
CA GLY A 22 1.07 -31.48 -1.85
C GLY A 22 0.81 -30.10 -2.48
N THR A 23 1.39 -29.00 -1.97
CA THR A 23 1.16 -27.64 -2.53
C THR A 23 2.43 -26.91 -2.97
N GLY A 24 3.61 -27.49 -2.70
CA GLY A 24 4.90 -27.02 -3.16
C GLY A 24 5.47 -25.87 -2.31
N ILE A 25 6.45 -25.18 -2.87
CA ILE A 25 7.09 -24.01 -2.24
C ILE A 25 6.12 -22.83 -2.23
N ARG A 26 5.87 -22.27 -1.05
CA ARG A 26 4.96 -21.15 -0.81
C ARG A 26 5.60 -20.10 0.08
N LEU A 27 5.21 -18.86 -0.14
CA LEU A 27 5.55 -17.74 0.74
C LEU A 27 4.62 -17.76 1.96
N TRP A 28 5.17 -17.51 3.16
CA TRP A 28 4.46 -17.53 4.43
C TRP A 28 4.69 -16.24 5.20
N GLY A 29 3.64 -15.45 5.31
CA GLY A 29 3.65 -14.15 5.99
C GLY A 29 3.40 -12.97 5.08
N ASN A 30 2.93 -11.90 5.69
CA ASN A 30 2.57 -10.65 5.01
C ASN A 30 2.71 -9.44 5.95
N ARG A 31 3.50 -9.56 7.03
CA ARG A 31 3.77 -8.48 7.98
C ARG A 31 5.16 -7.91 7.73
N SER A 32 5.35 -6.63 7.99
CA SER A 32 6.66 -5.97 7.87
C SER A 32 7.53 -6.24 9.11
N ALA A 33 8.81 -5.86 9.00
CA ALA A 33 9.80 -5.97 10.07
C ALA A 33 9.48 -5.10 11.31
N ALA A 34 8.49 -4.20 11.22
CA ALA A 34 8.00 -3.45 12.37
C ALA A 34 7.11 -4.30 13.31
N PHE A 35 6.66 -5.49 12.88
CA PHE A 35 5.99 -6.45 13.76
C PHE A 35 7.01 -7.10 14.73
N PRO A 36 6.66 -7.38 15.99
CA PRO A 36 5.39 -7.11 16.66
C PRO A 36 5.32 -5.75 17.36
N SER A 37 6.38 -4.93 17.32
CA SER A 37 6.41 -3.63 18.00
C SER A 37 5.31 -2.66 17.52
N GLU A 38 4.93 -2.76 16.25
CA GLU A 38 3.83 -2.02 15.65
C GLU A 38 2.80 -3.02 15.08
N THR A 39 1.55 -2.92 15.56
CA THR A 39 0.46 -3.83 15.18
C THR A 39 -0.60 -3.15 14.31
N HIS A 40 -0.41 -1.88 13.98
CA HIS A 40 -1.32 -1.14 13.09
C HIS A 40 -1.49 -1.86 11.74
N PRO A 41 -2.68 -1.82 11.10
CA PRO A 41 -2.93 -2.47 9.80
C PRO A 41 -1.96 -2.08 8.66
N LYS A 42 -1.27 -0.95 8.78
CA LYS A 42 -0.18 -0.53 7.87
C LYS A 42 0.99 -1.51 7.85
N ASN A 43 1.11 -2.36 8.85
CA ASN A 43 2.15 -3.36 8.94
C ASN A 43 1.95 -4.51 7.95
N PHE A 44 0.75 -4.65 7.37
CA PHE A 44 0.54 -5.59 6.28
C PHE A 44 1.16 -5.05 4.99
N ILE A 45 1.98 -5.87 4.32
CA ILE A 45 2.78 -5.43 3.17
C ILE A 45 1.89 -4.96 2.03
N ASN A 46 0.78 -5.65 1.77
CA ASN A 46 -0.20 -5.21 0.77
C ASN A 46 -0.79 -3.83 1.08
N VAL A 47 -1.02 -3.49 2.36
CA VAL A 47 -1.55 -2.19 2.75
C VAL A 47 -0.51 -1.09 2.52
N LEU A 48 0.72 -1.32 2.99
CA LEU A 48 1.81 -0.36 2.84
C LEU A 48 2.15 -0.13 1.36
N ARG A 49 2.31 -1.22 0.59
CA ARG A 49 2.67 -1.14 -0.84
C ARG A 49 1.61 -0.44 -1.67
N THR A 50 0.33 -0.67 -1.40
CA THR A 50 -0.74 0.06 -2.08
C THR A 50 -0.68 1.56 -1.75
N ALA A 51 -0.42 1.92 -0.48
CA ALA A 51 -0.27 3.32 -0.09
C ALA A 51 0.93 3.99 -0.76
N ASP A 52 2.09 3.31 -0.79
CA ASP A 52 3.31 3.82 -1.44
C ASP A 52 3.09 4.08 -2.93
N VAL A 53 2.48 3.12 -3.65
CA VAL A 53 2.19 3.25 -5.08
C VAL A 53 1.23 4.42 -5.35
N ILE A 54 0.22 4.62 -4.50
CA ILE A 54 -0.68 5.77 -4.62
C ILE A 54 0.08 7.08 -4.42
N ALA A 55 0.90 7.16 -3.38
CA ALA A 55 1.68 8.38 -3.08
C ALA A 55 2.64 8.73 -4.23
N GLU A 56 3.43 7.77 -4.69
CA GLU A 56 4.38 7.96 -5.80
C GLU A 56 3.66 8.33 -7.11
N SER A 57 2.51 7.71 -7.40
CA SER A 57 1.71 8.03 -8.59
C SER A 57 1.19 9.46 -8.57
N LEU A 58 0.72 9.93 -7.41
CA LEU A 58 0.24 11.30 -7.24
C LEU A 58 1.39 12.30 -7.32
N GLU A 59 2.52 12.02 -6.69
CA GLU A 59 3.73 12.85 -6.78
C GLU A 59 4.16 13.02 -8.25
N TYR A 60 4.34 11.90 -8.97
CA TYR A 60 4.73 11.91 -10.37
C TYR A 60 3.74 12.70 -11.25
N TYR A 61 2.43 12.55 -11.01
CA TYR A 61 1.41 13.31 -11.72
C TYR A 61 1.53 14.82 -11.44
N THR A 62 1.81 15.21 -10.20
CA THR A 62 1.87 16.63 -9.81
C THR A 62 3.12 17.36 -10.32
N LEU A 63 4.20 16.65 -10.68
CA LEU A 63 5.45 17.25 -11.16
C LEU A 63 5.26 18.21 -12.35
N GLN A 64 4.28 17.96 -13.21
CA GLN A 64 4.00 18.82 -14.38
C GLN A 64 3.49 20.22 -14.03
N TYR A 65 3.03 20.42 -12.79
CA TYR A 65 2.49 21.68 -12.28
C TYR A 65 3.51 22.47 -11.47
N ILE A 66 4.70 21.93 -11.24
CA ILE A 66 5.82 22.63 -10.60
C ILE A 66 6.14 23.88 -11.43
N ASP A 67 6.45 24.97 -10.73
CA ASP A 67 6.79 26.30 -11.28
C ASP A 67 5.68 26.99 -12.11
N ARG A 68 4.45 26.44 -12.13
CA ARG A 68 3.30 27.12 -12.72
C ARG A 68 2.74 28.18 -11.74
N PRO A 69 2.21 29.30 -12.25
CA PRO A 69 1.51 30.26 -11.39
C PRO A 69 0.32 29.57 -10.70
N LEU A 70 0.25 29.70 -9.38
CA LEU A 70 -0.78 29.09 -8.57
C LEU A 70 -2.02 29.98 -8.54
N ASP A 71 -3.15 29.44 -8.98
CA ASP A 71 -4.47 30.02 -8.78
C ASP A 71 -5.45 28.97 -8.23
N ASN A 72 -6.61 29.43 -7.74
CA ASN A 72 -7.61 28.53 -7.15
C ASN A 72 -8.14 27.50 -8.18
N ALA A 73 -8.23 27.90 -9.46
CA ALA A 73 -8.71 27.02 -10.51
C ALA A 73 -7.75 25.86 -10.78
N LEU A 74 -6.44 26.11 -10.75
CA LEU A 74 -5.40 25.10 -10.89
C LEU A 74 -5.42 24.12 -9.71
N ILE A 75 -5.57 24.63 -8.48
CA ILE A 75 -5.70 23.79 -7.29
C ILE A 75 -6.90 22.85 -7.43
N ASP A 76 -8.08 23.38 -7.76
CA ASP A 76 -9.29 22.58 -7.94
C ASP A 76 -9.12 21.54 -9.05
N ALA A 77 -8.48 21.90 -10.16
CA ALA A 77 -8.20 20.98 -11.26
C ALA A 77 -7.26 19.85 -10.86
N ILE A 78 -6.20 20.14 -10.09
CA ILE A 78 -5.26 19.12 -9.58
C ILE A 78 -6.00 18.17 -8.63
N VAL A 79 -6.75 18.71 -7.66
CA VAL A 79 -7.51 17.92 -6.69
C VAL A 79 -8.53 17.02 -7.39
N GLU A 80 -9.25 17.52 -8.40
CA GLU A 80 -10.24 16.72 -9.11
C GLU A 80 -9.60 15.61 -9.96
N SER A 81 -8.47 15.89 -10.62
CA SER A 81 -7.72 14.84 -11.35
C SER A 81 -7.19 13.74 -10.42
N CYS A 82 -6.67 14.11 -9.25
CA CYS A 82 -6.24 13.14 -8.25
C CYS A 82 -7.44 12.33 -7.71
N ASN A 83 -8.60 12.97 -7.47
CA ASN A 83 -9.83 12.27 -7.09
C ASN A 83 -10.34 11.34 -8.20
N ALA A 84 -10.18 11.70 -9.47
CA ALA A 84 -10.50 10.81 -10.59
C ALA A 84 -9.64 9.53 -10.58
N PHE A 85 -8.35 9.64 -10.25
CA PHE A 85 -7.49 8.49 -10.04
C PHE A 85 -7.96 7.61 -8.86
N MET A 86 -8.32 8.22 -7.73
CA MET A 86 -8.87 7.48 -6.58
C MET A 86 -10.18 6.74 -6.94
N ARG A 87 -11.07 7.36 -7.71
CA ARG A 87 -12.30 6.71 -8.20
C ARG A 87 -12.00 5.53 -9.12
N LYS A 88 -10.98 5.63 -9.97
CA LYS A 88 -10.52 4.51 -10.80
C LYS A 88 -10.03 3.35 -9.94
N LEU A 89 -9.15 3.61 -8.97
CA LEU A 89 -8.64 2.57 -8.06
C LEU A 89 -9.75 1.87 -7.28
N LYS A 90 -10.80 2.61 -6.89
CA LYS A 90 -11.99 2.05 -6.28
C LYS A 90 -12.77 1.14 -7.23
N ALA A 91 -12.97 1.58 -8.48
CA ALA A 91 -13.64 0.77 -9.51
C ALA A 91 -12.86 -0.51 -9.84
N ASP A 92 -11.53 -0.45 -9.83
CA ASP A 92 -10.63 -1.59 -10.04
C ASP A 92 -10.57 -2.53 -8.81
N GLY A 93 -11.19 -2.17 -7.68
CA GLY A 93 -11.17 -2.94 -6.44
C GLY A 93 -9.84 -2.90 -5.68
N ALA A 94 -8.94 -1.98 -6.03
CA ALA A 94 -7.64 -1.82 -5.39
C ALA A 94 -7.73 -1.16 -4.00
N ILE A 95 -8.73 -0.30 -3.79
CA ILE A 95 -9.02 0.37 -2.52
C ILE A 95 -10.52 0.34 -2.22
N ILE A 96 -10.88 0.45 -0.94
CA ILE A 96 -12.28 0.57 -0.52
C ILE A 96 -12.82 1.97 -0.84
N ASP A 97 -12.04 2.99 -0.50
CA ASP A 97 -12.38 4.39 -0.78
C ASP A 97 -11.12 5.27 -0.70
N GLY A 98 -11.24 6.49 -1.21
CA GLY A 98 -10.17 7.49 -1.10
C GLY A 98 -10.63 8.87 -1.58
N LYS A 99 -10.11 9.92 -0.93
CA LYS A 99 -10.43 11.31 -1.23
C LYS A 99 -9.19 12.17 -1.10
N VAL A 100 -8.97 13.02 -2.09
CA VAL A 100 -7.95 14.07 -2.10
C VAL A 100 -8.61 15.41 -1.80
N TRP A 101 -7.95 16.24 -1.00
CA TRP A 101 -8.44 17.54 -0.54
C TRP A 101 -7.28 18.54 -0.44
N PHE A 102 -7.61 19.84 -0.52
CA PHE A 102 -6.71 20.98 -0.34
C PHE A 102 -7.31 21.92 0.70
#